data_AF-A0A2I4ALN8-F1
#
_entry.id   AF-A0A2I4ALN8-F1
#
_cell.length_a   1.000
_cell.length_b   1.000
_cell.length_c   1.000
_cell.angle_alpha   90.00
_cell.angle_beta   90.00
_cell.angle_gamma   90.00
#
_symmetry.space_group_name_H-M   'P 1'
#
loop_
_entity.id
_entity.type
_entity.pdbx_description
1 polymer ?
#
loop_
_entity_poly.entity_id
_entity_poly.type
_entity_poly.pdbx_seq_one_letter_code
_entity_poly.pdbx_strand_id
1 'polypeptide(L)'
;MKHNFEGTQSYVLVQTKNLPSNLPEIYIEGTNVCNDHDKKNGQSSKDNVNSHDDDDDDDDDIEEESNRSQELKIKVYNITVALKQKCKVFVNGQKMRTPVSPSPGLNIRKKSSHIYVKTDFGLTVKFGGHCKAVITLPNFYKRRVVGLCGNFDGRKGNDQIKLDGTMAHNTQEFGDSWIA
;
A
#
# COMPACT_ATOMS: atom_id res chain seq x y z
N MET A 1 -12.29 -0.42 -9.77
CA MET A 1 -12.47 -1.80 -10.26
C MET A 1 -12.48 -2.72 -9.05
N LYS A 2 -13.18 -3.85 -9.08
CA LYS A 2 -13.18 -4.82 -7.96
C LYS A 2 -12.94 -6.19 -8.54
N HIS A 3 -11.79 -6.77 -8.23
CA HIS A 3 -11.46 -8.16 -8.54
C HIS A 3 -11.33 -8.89 -7.22
N ASN A 4 -11.97 -10.06 -7.13
CA ASN A 4 -11.73 -10.97 -6.03
C ASN A 4 -10.62 -11.91 -6.48
N PHE A 5 -9.47 -11.78 -5.83
CA PHE A 5 -8.30 -12.60 -6.07
C PHE A 5 -7.79 -13.04 -4.70
N GLU A 6 -7.50 -14.32 -4.55
CA GLU A 6 -6.95 -14.90 -3.33
C GLU A 6 -5.49 -15.28 -3.62
N GLY A 7 -4.57 -14.60 -2.97
CA GLY A 7 -3.16 -14.65 -3.34
C GLY A 7 -2.25 -14.86 -2.15
N THR A 8 -1.31 -15.80 -2.26
CA THR A 8 -0.36 -16.12 -1.19
C THR A 8 0.99 -15.39 -1.24
N GLN A 9 1.16 -14.47 -2.19
CA GLN A 9 2.42 -13.76 -2.42
C GLN A 9 2.29 -12.25 -2.22
N SER A 10 3.37 -11.52 -2.49
CA SER A 10 3.32 -10.08 -2.75
C SER A 10 2.97 -9.86 -4.21
N TYR A 11 2.17 -8.84 -4.50
CA TYR A 11 1.74 -8.52 -5.85
C TYR A 11 2.00 -7.07 -6.19
N VAL A 12 2.41 -6.81 -7.42
CA VAL A 12 2.59 -5.46 -7.97
C VAL A 12 1.22 -4.81 -8.18
N LEU A 13 0.93 -3.80 -7.36
CA LEU A 13 -0.30 -3.02 -7.43
C LEU A 13 -0.19 -1.92 -8.49
N VAL A 14 0.94 -1.22 -8.49
CA VAL A 14 1.24 -0.11 -9.40
C VAL A 14 2.73 -0.13 -9.74
N GLN A 15 3.06 -0.05 -11.01
CA GLN A 15 4.42 0.16 -11.52
C GLN A 15 4.37 1.15 -12.68
N THR A 16 5.27 2.13 -12.69
CA THR A 16 5.41 3.07 -13.81
C THR A 16 5.97 2.38 -15.06
N LYS A 17 5.47 2.77 -16.24
CA LYS A 17 6.00 2.37 -17.55
C LYS A 17 6.10 3.57 -18.49
N ASN A 18 7.07 3.56 -19.39
CA ASN A 18 7.24 4.59 -20.45
C ASN A 18 7.17 6.01 -19.88
N LEU A 19 7.92 6.24 -18.80
CA LEU A 19 7.90 7.48 -18.04
C LEU A 19 8.90 8.49 -18.65
N PRO A 20 8.51 9.76 -18.85
CA PRO A 20 9.47 10.80 -19.23
C PRO A 20 10.41 11.09 -18.05
N SER A 21 11.62 11.56 -18.36
CA SER A 21 12.70 11.77 -17.36
C SER A 21 12.37 12.78 -16.25
N ASN A 22 11.35 13.61 -16.45
CA ASN A 22 10.93 14.63 -15.49
C ASN A 22 9.87 14.14 -14.47
N LEU A 23 9.42 12.89 -14.57
CA LEU A 23 8.46 12.32 -13.64
C LEU A 23 9.14 11.26 -12.74
N PRO A 24 8.83 11.23 -11.43
CA PRO A 24 9.36 10.21 -10.54
C PRO A 24 8.80 8.82 -10.85
N GLU A 25 9.66 7.81 -10.82
CA GLU A 25 9.24 6.40 -10.88
C GLU A 25 8.46 6.00 -9.62
N ILE A 26 7.48 5.10 -9.80
CA ILE A 26 6.64 4.60 -8.72
C ILE A 26 6.54 3.09 -8.87
N TYR A 27 6.81 2.38 -7.79
CA TYR A 27 6.55 0.95 -7.68
C TYR A 27 5.89 0.67 -6.33
N ILE A 28 4.75 0.00 -6.34
CA ILE A 28 3.95 -0.32 -5.16
C ILE A 28 3.57 -1.79 -5.22
N GLU A 29 3.95 -2.56 -4.21
CA GLU A 29 3.57 -3.96 -4.02
C GLU A 29 2.88 -4.16 -2.67
N GLY A 30 2.05 -5.19 -2.55
CA GLY A 30 1.45 -5.54 -1.27
C GLY A 30 1.03 -7.00 -1.16
N THR A 31 0.85 -7.46 0.07
CA THR A 31 0.35 -8.80 0.39
C THR A 31 -1.15 -8.79 0.65
N ASN A 32 -1.85 -9.85 0.25
CA ASN A 32 -3.31 -9.98 0.43
C ASN A 32 -3.72 -10.69 1.73
N VAL A 33 -2.86 -10.69 2.76
CA VAL A 33 -3.23 -11.37 4.01
C VAL A 33 -3.83 -10.41 5.00
N CYS A 34 -5.10 -10.65 5.22
CA CYS A 34 -5.93 -9.95 6.16
C CYS A 34 -6.33 -10.97 7.23
N ASN A 35 -5.90 -10.79 8.48
CA ASN A 35 -6.41 -11.64 9.55
C ASN A 35 -7.89 -11.31 9.81
N ASP A 36 -8.75 -12.32 9.91
CA ASP A 36 -10.20 -12.13 10.09
C ASP A 36 -10.57 -11.37 11.37
N HIS A 37 -9.68 -11.32 12.36
CA HIS A 37 -9.84 -10.51 13.56
C HIS A 37 -9.94 -9.01 13.26
N ASP A 38 -9.26 -8.51 12.22
CA ASP A 38 -9.33 -7.10 11.82
C ASP A 38 -10.67 -6.74 11.18
N LYS A 39 -11.45 -7.71 10.66
CA LYS A 39 -12.75 -7.43 9.99
C LYS A 39 -13.88 -7.10 10.99
N LYS A 40 -13.79 -7.56 12.24
CA LYS A 40 -14.89 -7.44 13.23
C LYS A 40 -14.93 -6.12 13.99
N ASN A 41 -13.88 -5.31 13.95
CA ASN A 41 -13.81 -4.08 14.77
C ASN A 41 -14.47 -2.83 14.10
N GLY A 42 -15.30 -3.04 13.09
CA GLY A 42 -15.92 -1.97 12.28
C GLY A 42 -17.34 -1.56 12.69
N GLN A 43 -17.92 -2.13 13.74
CA GLN A 43 -19.32 -1.86 14.12
C GLN A 43 -19.55 -1.82 15.65
N SER A 44 -19.85 -0.61 16.15
CA SER A 44 -20.34 -0.26 17.50
C SER A 44 -19.31 -0.37 18.65
N SER A 45 -19.18 0.53 19.64
CA SER A 45 -20.13 1.48 20.24
C SER A 45 -19.40 2.72 20.78
N LYS A 46 -20.12 3.84 20.90
CA LYS A 46 -19.76 4.97 21.77
C LYS A 46 -19.82 4.48 23.22
N ASP A 47 -18.82 4.85 24.04
CA ASP A 47 -18.99 5.28 25.43
C ASP A 47 -17.72 6.00 25.91
N ASN A 48 -17.94 7.06 26.70
CA ASN A 48 -16.94 7.92 27.35
C ASN A 48 -16.24 7.19 28.50
N VAL A 49 -14.94 7.46 28.75
CA VAL A 49 -14.37 8.01 30.01
C VAL A 49 -12.85 8.22 29.88
N ASN A 50 -12.41 9.35 30.46
CA ASN A 50 -11.10 9.96 30.73
C ASN A 50 -9.76 9.19 30.69
N SER A 51 -8.78 9.88 30.06
CA SER A 51 -7.37 10.15 30.41
C SER A 51 -6.50 9.14 31.19
N HIS A 52 -5.41 8.70 30.54
CA HIS A 52 -4.05 8.86 31.05
C HIS A 52 -3.05 8.78 29.87
N ASP A 53 -2.10 9.71 29.84
CA ASP A 53 -0.93 9.66 28.99
C ASP A 53 0.03 8.62 29.58
N ASP A 54 0.29 7.54 28.84
CA ASP A 54 1.43 6.65 29.09
C ASP A 54 2.03 6.29 27.72
N ASP A 55 3.14 6.97 27.39
CA ASP A 55 4.09 6.59 26.34
C ASP A 55 4.87 5.36 26.84
N ASP A 56 4.24 4.19 26.78
CA ASP A 56 4.93 2.91 26.97
C ASP A 56 5.51 2.45 25.62
N ASP A 57 6.75 2.85 25.37
CA ASP A 57 7.64 2.28 24.36
C ASP A 57 8.43 1.10 24.95
N ASP A 58 7.74 0.09 25.47
CA ASP A 58 8.33 -1.22 25.78
C ASP A 58 7.39 -2.32 25.26
N ASP A 59 7.88 -3.11 24.30
CA ASP A 59 7.90 -4.58 24.38
C ASP A 59 8.06 -5.28 23.01
N ASP A 60 9.05 -6.16 23.03
CA ASP A 60 9.10 -7.48 22.42
C ASP A 60 9.13 -7.60 20.89
N ASP A 61 10.36 -7.53 20.35
CA ASP A 61 10.75 -8.17 19.10
C ASP A 61 10.99 -9.68 19.30
N ILE A 62 10.00 -10.43 19.80
CA ILE A 62 9.94 -11.89 19.65
C ILE A 62 8.51 -12.33 19.37
N GLU A 63 8.13 -12.36 18.09
CA GLU A 63 7.23 -13.39 17.54
C GLU A 63 7.66 -13.66 16.09
N GLU A 64 8.71 -14.47 15.93
CA GLU A 64 8.80 -15.33 14.75
C GLU A 64 7.82 -16.49 14.94
N GLU A 65 6.56 -16.27 14.60
CA GLU A 65 5.70 -17.33 14.09
C GLU A 65 4.84 -16.81 12.95
N SER A 66 4.73 -17.65 11.92
CA SER A 66 4.09 -17.42 10.63
C SER A 66 2.61 -17.02 10.74
N ASN A 67 2.33 -15.76 11.07
CA ASN A 67 1.06 -15.10 10.80
C ASN A 67 1.29 -14.00 9.77
N ARG A 68 1.14 -14.38 8.50
CA ARG A 68 1.39 -13.55 7.33
C ARG A 68 0.64 -12.22 7.47
N SER A 69 1.37 -11.17 7.80
CA SER A 69 0.79 -9.87 8.13
C SER A 69 0.68 -9.03 6.88
N GLN A 70 -0.34 -8.17 6.80
CA GLN A 70 -0.49 -7.25 5.69
C GLN A 70 0.71 -6.30 5.62
N GLU A 71 1.33 -6.22 4.44
CA GLU A 71 2.41 -5.29 4.13
C GLU A 71 2.11 -4.57 2.81
N LEU A 72 2.40 -3.27 2.77
CA LEU A 72 2.42 -2.46 1.56
C LEU A 72 3.80 -1.81 1.42
N LYS A 73 4.54 -2.09 0.35
CA LYS A 73 5.82 -1.44 0.06
C LYS A 73 5.67 -0.45 -1.08
N ILE A 74 6.22 0.74 -0.88
CA ILE A 74 6.17 1.87 -1.81
C ILE A 74 7.61 2.27 -2.08
N LYS A 75 8.05 2.15 -3.33
CA LYS A 75 9.35 2.63 -3.81
C LYS A 75 9.12 3.92 -4.60
N VAL A 76 9.70 5.01 -4.13
CA VAL A 76 9.65 6.33 -4.76
C VAL A 76 10.87 7.13 -4.30
N TYR A 77 11.46 7.96 -5.17
CA TYR A 77 12.66 8.74 -4.85
C TYR A 77 13.86 7.91 -4.35
N ASN A 78 13.99 6.67 -4.84
CA ASN A 78 14.98 5.70 -4.35
C ASN A 78 14.87 5.39 -2.84
N ILE A 79 13.71 5.68 -2.25
CA ILE A 79 13.33 5.33 -0.87
C ILE A 79 12.30 4.21 -0.92
N THR A 80 12.51 3.18 -0.10
CA THR A 80 11.53 2.12 0.12
C THR A 80 10.80 2.38 1.44
N VAL A 81 9.50 2.66 1.37
CA VAL A 81 8.62 2.78 2.53
C VAL A 81 7.80 1.50 2.65
N ALA A 82 7.93 0.77 3.75
CA ALA A 82 7.08 -0.38 4.05
C ALA A 82 6.09 -0.04 5.18
N LEU A 83 4.81 -0.28 4.93
CA LEU A 83 3.71 -0.06 5.86
C LEU A 83 3.20 -1.43 6.30
N LYS A 84 3.24 -1.70 7.60
CA LYS A 84 2.81 -2.97 8.20
C LYS A 84 1.65 -2.75 9.17
N GLN A 85 1.06 -3.84 9.63
CA GLN A 85 0.02 -3.85 10.67
C GLN A 85 0.39 -3.00 11.90
N LYS A 86 -0.63 -2.62 12.67
CA LYS A 86 -0.50 -1.72 13.83
C LYS A 86 0.12 -0.36 13.47
N CYS A 87 -0.03 0.09 12.22
CA CYS A 87 0.54 1.35 11.70
C CYS A 87 2.08 1.43 11.82
N LYS A 88 2.79 0.30 11.78
CA LYS A 88 4.26 0.27 11.78
C LYS A 88 4.79 0.78 10.43
N VAL A 89 5.75 1.70 10.47
CA VAL A 89 6.38 2.30 9.29
C VAL A 89 7.86 1.95 9.28
N PHE A 90 8.35 1.47 8.14
CA PHE A 90 9.76 1.24 7.89
C PHE A 90 10.21 2.07 6.68
N VAL A 91 11.40 2.65 6.76
CA VAL A 91 12.03 3.42 5.69
C VAL A 91 13.39 2.79 5.44
N ASN A 92 13.61 2.29 4.23
CA ASN A 92 14.82 1.56 3.84
C ASN A 92 15.18 0.43 4.82
N GLY A 93 14.17 -0.26 5.36
CA GLY A 93 14.33 -1.35 6.33
C GLY A 93 14.41 -0.92 7.80
N GLN A 94 14.57 0.38 8.09
CA GLN A 94 14.62 0.88 9.46
C GLN A 94 13.23 1.28 9.96
N LYS A 95 12.84 0.83 11.16
CA LYS A 95 11.59 1.24 11.82
C LYS A 95 11.64 2.73 12.15
N MET A 96 10.62 3.49 11.74
CA MET A 96 10.55 4.94 11.95
C MET A 96 9.31 5.33 12.75
N ARG A 97 9.44 6.34 13.61
CA ARG A 97 8.30 7.03 14.23
C ARG A 97 7.76 8.09 13.27
N THR A 98 6.44 8.23 13.22
CA THR A 98 5.77 9.28 12.42
C THR A 98 5.46 10.50 13.29
N PRO A 99 5.50 11.74 12.75
CA PRO A 99 5.73 12.07 11.35
C PRO A 99 7.22 11.98 10.95
N VAL A 100 7.49 11.56 9.72
CA VAL A 100 8.84 11.49 9.15
C VAL A 100 8.85 11.96 7.71
N SER A 101 9.93 12.60 7.28
CA SER A 101 10.14 13.04 5.90
C SER A 101 11.50 12.55 5.38
N PRO A 102 11.59 11.32 4.84
CA PRO A 102 12.86 10.69 4.47
C PRO A 102 13.66 11.40 3.38
N SER A 103 12.98 12.18 2.53
CA SER A 103 13.59 12.98 1.47
C SER A 103 12.78 14.25 1.26
N PRO A 104 13.36 15.31 0.64
CA PRO A 104 12.59 16.44 0.17
C PRO A 104 11.42 15.95 -0.69
N GLY A 105 10.23 16.48 -0.41
CA GLY A 105 9.02 16.11 -1.14
C GLY A 105 8.40 14.77 -0.75
N LEU A 106 8.92 14.00 0.21
CA LEU A 106 8.27 12.78 0.74
C LEU A 106 7.91 12.95 2.21
N ASN A 107 6.62 12.84 2.53
CA ASN A 107 6.12 13.00 3.89
C ASN A 107 5.25 11.81 4.32
N ILE A 108 5.50 11.29 5.52
CA ILE A 108 4.79 10.16 6.09
C ILE A 108 4.21 10.57 7.44
N ARG A 109 2.88 10.43 7.60
CA ARG A 109 2.17 10.83 8.82
C ARG A 109 1.17 9.78 9.24
N LYS A 110 1.08 9.53 10.55
CA LYS A 110 -0.04 8.83 11.16
C LYS A 110 -1.13 9.84 11.55
N LYS A 111 -2.39 9.51 11.25
CA LYS A 111 -3.57 10.20 11.77
C LYS A 111 -4.61 9.15 12.12
N SER A 112 -4.95 9.05 13.40
CA SER A 112 -5.81 8.00 13.94
C SER A 112 -5.26 6.60 13.57
N SER A 113 -6.09 5.70 13.06
CA SER A 113 -5.73 4.34 12.61
C SER A 113 -5.20 4.25 11.17
N HIS A 114 -4.66 5.35 10.62
CA HIS A 114 -4.20 5.41 9.23
C HIS A 114 -2.82 6.05 9.10
N ILE A 115 -2.01 5.50 8.21
CA ILE A 115 -0.79 6.10 7.69
C ILE A 115 -1.09 6.76 6.34
N TYR A 116 -0.51 7.94 6.13
CA TYR A 116 -0.54 8.69 4.89
C TYR A 116 0.90 8.88 4.41
N VAL A 117 1.20 8.37 3.22
CA VAL A 117 2.43 8.68 2.47
C VAL A 117 2.04 9.68 1.39
N LYS A 118 2.70 10.83 1.37
CA LYS A 118 2.46 11.90 0.41
C LYS A 118 3.75 12.33 -0.25
N THR A 119 3.66 12.56 -1.55
CA THR A 119 4.73 13.15 -2.33
C THR A 119 4.34 14.56 -2.78
N ASP A 120 5.34 15.40 -3.04
CA ASP A 120 5.20 16.74 -3.63
C ASP A 120 4.63 16.71 -5.06
N PHE A 121 4.90 15.67 -5.84
CA PHE A 121 4.28 15.48 -7.15
C PHE A 121 2.83 15.01 -7.07
N GLY A 122 2.32 14.64 -5.89
CA GLY A 122 0.90 14.36 -5.67
C GLY A 122 0.49 12.88 -5.62
N LEU A 123 1.44 11.93 -5.65
CA LEU A 123 1.13 10.56 -5.18
C LEU A 123 0.72 10.63 -3.70
N THR A 124 -0.43 10.03 -3.40
CA THR A 124 -0.89 9.81 -2.02
C THR A 124 -1.23 8.34 -1.83
N VAL A 125 -0.69 7.74 -0.77
CA VAL A 125 -1.07 6.40 -0.30
C VAL A 125 -1.67 6.54 1.09
N LYS A 126 -2.91 6.08 1.25
CA LYS A 126 -3.58 5.93 2.55
C LYS A 126 -3.62 4.45 2.88
N PHE A 127 -3.05 4.08 4.02
CA PHE A 127 -3.00 2.71 4.53
C PHE A 127 -3.59 2.67 5.94
N GLY A 128 -4.52 1.76 6.22
CA GLY A 128 -5.16 1.67 7.54
C GLY A 128 -6.11 0.48 7.66
N GLY A 129 -6.88 0.47 8.76
CA GLY A 129 -7.68 -0.68 9.22
C GLY A 129 -8.53 -1.40 8.16
N HIS A 130 -8.80 -2.68 8.44
CA HIS A 130 -9.47 -3.65 7.54
C HIS A 130 -8.72 -3.93 6.23
N CYS A 131 -7.40 -3.90 6.28
CA CYS A 131 -6.55 -4.22 5.14
C CYS A 131 -6.79 -3.38 3.88
N LYS A 132 -7.15 -2.11 4.07
CA LYS A 132 -7.48 -1.21 2.97
C LYS A 132 -6.33 -0.27 2.67
N ALA A 133 -5.81 -0.37 1.45
CA ALA A 133 -4.94 0.63 0.86
C ALA A 133 -5.71 1.43 -0.20
N VAL A 134 -5.47 2.73 -0.24
CA VAL A 134 -5.97 3.61 -1.31
C VAL A 134 -4.78 4.35 -1.90
N ILE A 135 -4.52 4.11 -3.18
CA ILE A 135 -3.47 4.76 -3.97
C ILE A 135 -4.14 5.82 -4.84
N THR A 136 -3.67 7.06 -4.76
CA THR A 136 -4.12 8.17 -5.61
C THR A 136 -2.93 8.70 -6.39
N LEU A 137 -3.06 8.72 -7.72
CA LEU A 137 -2.07 9.24 -8.65
C LEU A 137 -2.61 10.49 -9.36
N PRO A 138 -1.75 11.49 -9.63
CA PRO A 138 -2.13 12.63 -10.46
C PRO A 138 -2.28 12.23 -11.93
N ASN A 139 -3.10 12.98 -12.67
CA ASN A 139 -3.49 12.67 -14.06
C ASN A 139 -2.31 12.59 -15.05
N PHE A 140 -1.15 13.17 -14.75
CA PHE A 140 0.01 13.05 -15.64
C PHE A 140 0.63 11.63 -15.65
N TYR A 141 0.23 10.74 -14.75
CA TYR A 141 0.51 9.29 -14.83
C TYR A 141 -0.52 8.50 -15.66
N LYS A 142 -1.54 9.14 -16.23
CA LYS A 142 -2.55 8.47 -17.07
C LYS A 142 -1.85 7.70 -18.20
N ARG A 143 -2.17 6.40 -18.36
CA ARG A 143 -1.53 5.48 -19.33
C ARG A 143 -0.04 5.21 -19.11
N ARG A 144 0.53 5.63 -17.96
CA ARG A 144 1.96 5.48 -17.62
C ARG A 144 2.19 4.55 -16.42
N VAL A 145 1.15 3.82 -16.01
CA VAL A 145 1.24 2.81 -14.97
C VAL A 145 0.61 1.51 -15.44
N VAL A 146 0.99 0.42 -14.79
CA VAL A 146 0.46 -0.94 -14.92
C VAL A 146 0.46 -1.62 -13.54
N GLY A 147 -0.12 -2.80 -13.43
CA GLY A 147 -0.24 -3.57 -12.19
C GLY A 147 -1.69 -3.99 -11.93
N LEU A 148 -1.94 -4.58 -10.77
CA LEU A 148 -3.30 -5.00 -10.38
C LEU A 148 -4.30 -3.85 -10.23
N CYS A 149 -3.83 -2.60 -10.12
CA CYS A 149 -4.68 -1.41 -10.16
C CYS A 149 -5.07 -0.96 -11.59
N GLY A 150 -4.65 -1.69 -12.62
CA GLY A 150 -4.95 -1.41 -14.01
C GLY A 150 -3.94 -0.49 -14.70
N ASN A 151 -4.31 0.02 -15.88
CA ASN A 151 -3.40 0.80 -16.73
C ASN A 151 -3.61 2.33 -16.64
N PHE A 152 -4.60 2.75 -15.83
CA PHE A 152 -5.00 4.14 -15.60
C PHE A 152 -5.29 4.91 -16.91
N ASP A 153 -6.01 4.32 -17.88
CA ASP A 153 -6.43 4.99 -19.11
C ASP A 153 -7.88 5.53 -19.07
N GLY A 154 -8.65 5.14 -18.04
CA GLY A 154 -10.06 5.50 -17.84
C GLY A 154 -11.05 4.51 -18.45
N ARG A 155 -10.58 3.41 -19.04
CA ARG A 155 -11.37 2.35 -19.67
C ARG A 155 -11.28 1.09 -18.81
N LYS A 156 -12.38 0.74 -18.16
CA LYS A 156 -12.42 -0.44 -17.29
C LYS A 156 -12.32 -1.77 -18.05
N GLY A 157 -12.56 -1.79 -19.36
CA GLY A 157 -12.59 -3.03 -20.14
C GLY A 157 -11.22 -3.65 -20.43
N ASN A 158 -10.13 -2.90 -20.22
CA ASN A 158 -8.76 -3.32 -20.57
C ASN A 158 -7.77 -3.12 -19.40
N ASP A 159 -8.24 -3.14 -18.16
CA ASP A 159 -7.35 -3.01 -17.00
C ASP A 159 -6.71 -4.36 -16.61
N GLN A 160 -7.25 -5.50 -17.06
CA GLN A 160 -6.67 -6.83 -16.84
C GLN A 160 -5.55 -7.16 -17.84
N ILE A 161 -4.57 -6.27 -17.95
CA ILE A 161 -3.37 -6.45 -18.78
C ILE A 161 -2.29 -7.12 -17.93
N LYS A 162 -1.74 -8.22 -18.44
CA LYS A 162 -0.62 -8.94 -17.83
C LYS A 162 0.69 -8.18 -18.02
N LEU A 163 1.73 -8.62 -17.32
CA LEU A 163 3.07 -8.05 -17.43
C LEU A 163 3.62 -8.07 -18.87
N ASP A 164 3.27 -9.10 -19.66
CA ASP A 164 3.65 -9.24 -21.07
C ASP A 164 2.89 -8.30 -22.03
N GLY A 165 1.95 -7.50 -21.54
CA GLY A 165 1.14 -6.56 -22.31
C GLY A 165 -0.11 -7.16 -22.96
N THR A 166 -0.36 -8.46 -22.81
CA THR A 166 -1.56 -9.13 -23.31
C THR A 166 -2.69 -9.12 -22.27
N MET A 167 -3.93 -9.31 -22.73
CA MET A 167 -5.10 -9.37 -21.84
C MET A 167 -5.18 -10.75 -21.18
N ALA A 168 -5.41 -10.79 -19.87
CA ALA A 168 -5.62 -12.05 -19.16
C ALA A 168 -6.95 -12.71 -19.55
N HIS A 169 -6.99 -14.04 -19.60
CA HIS A 169 -8.20 -14.81 -19.89
C HIS A 169 -9.12 -14.91 -18.67
N ASN A 170 -8.56 -14.83 -17.47
CA ASN A 170 -9.31 -14.88 -16.22
C ASN A 170 -8.58 -14.12 -15.09
N THR A 171 -9.27 -13.95 -13.95
CA THR A 171 -8.74 -13.20 -12.79
C THR A 171 -7.53 -13.85 -12.14
N GLN A 172 -7.45 -15.19 -12.16
CA GLN A 172 -6.34 -15.92 -11.56
C GLN A 172 -5.05 -15.67 -12.36
N GLU A 173 -5.11 -15.86 -13.67
CA GLU A 173 -3.99 -15.57 -14.59
C GLU A 173 -3.55 -14.11 -14.49
N PHE A 174 -4.52 -13.18 -14.39
CA PHE A 174 -4.21 -11.77 -14.16
C PHE A 174 -3.43 -11.58 -12.85
N GLY A 175 -3.91 -12.14 -11.74
CA GLY A 175 -3.24 -12.07 -10.43
C GLY A 175 -1.83 -12.66 -10.45
N ASP A 176 -1.68 -13.85 -11.02
CA ASP A 176 -0.41 -14.57 -11.10
C ASP A 176 0.62 -13.85 -11.97
N SER A 177 0.17 -13.14 -13.02
CA SER A 177 1.06 -12.33 -13.87
C SER A 177 1.69 -11.12 -13.16
N TRP A 178 1.21 -10.77 -11.97
CA TRP A 178 1.66 -9.63 -11.18
C TRP A 178 2.24 -10.02 -9.82
N ILE A 179 2.70 -11.27 -9.66
CA ILE A 179 3.54 -11.66 -8.51
C ILE A 179 4.83 -10.81 -8.53
N ALA A 180 5.20 -10.25 -7.38
CA ALA A 180 6.34 -9.34 -7.19
C ALA A 180 7.65 -10.06 -6.85
#